data_AF-W0ADR9-F1
#
_entry.id   AF-W0ADR9-F1
#
_cell.length_a   1.000
_cell.length_b   1.000
_cell.length_c   1.000
_cell.angle_alpha   90.00
_cell.angle_beta   90.00
_cell.angle_gamma   90.00
#
_symmetry.space_group_name_H-M   'P 1'
#
loop_
_entity.id
_entity.type
_entity.pdbx_description
1 polymer ?
#
loop_
_entity_poly.entity_id
_entity_poly.type
_entity_poly.pdbx_seq_one_letter_code
_entity_poly.pdbx_strand_id
1 'polypeptide(L)'
;MFAPALLAAAPATAQAPAAARCVEDEKPPVACRMQVTTRKGVRDLRFDVGGRQIRFVGRAQGRWWSGTLDGKPAMGFERNRGHVVFSTTDLTRTFAWFYPASEHGTY
;
A
#
# COMPACT_ATOMS: atom_id res chain seq x y z
N MET A 1 -29.23 -32.37 -20.96
CA MET A 1 -28.77 -31.11 -21.57
C MET A 1 -28.05 -30.32 -20.48
N PHE A 2 -26.73 -30.20 -20.54
CA PHE A 2 -25.93 -29.46 -19.55
C PHE A 2 -25.70 -28.04 -20.07
N ALA A 3 -26.17 -27.02 -19.34
CA ALA A 3 -25.96 -25.61 -19.66
C ALA A 3 -24.60 -25.15 -19.10
N PRO A 4 -23.75 -24.44 -19.88
CA PRO A 4 -22.47 -23.97 -19.40
C PRO A 4 -22.65 -22.69 -18.56
N ALA A 5 -22.18 -22.72 -17.32
CA ALA A 5 -22.09 -21.54 -16.47
C ALA A 5 -20.94 -20.64 -16.93
N LEU A 6 -21.26 -19.48 -17.50
CA LEU A 6 -20.31 -18.42 -17.82
C LEU A 6 -19.80 -17.78 -16.51
N LEU A 7 -18.53 -18.00 -16.18
CA LEU A 7 -17.83 -17.25 -15.13
C LEU A 7 -17.61 -15.79 -15.60
N ALA A 8 -18.43 -14.87 -15.11
CA ALA A 8 -18.21 -13.45 -15.26
C ALA A 8 -16.94 -13.03 -14.51
N ALA A 9 -15.94 -12.51 -15.24
CA ALA A 9 -14.75 -11.92 -14.65
C ALA A 9 -15.14 -10.62 -13.94
N ALA A 10 -14.92 -10.55 -12.62
CA ALA A 10 -15.18 -9.36 -11.83
C ALA A 10 -14.31 -8.19 -12.31
N PRO A 11 -14.87 -6.98 -12.51
CA PRO A 11 -14.11 -5.82 -12.90
C PRO A 11 -13.13 -5.43 -11.78
N ALA A 12 -11.89 -5.14 -12.17
CA ALA A 12 -10.92 -4.57 -11.24
C ALA A 12 -11.35 -3.13 -10.91
N THR A 13 -11.82 -2.89 -9.70
CA THR A 13 -12.08 -1.54 -9.19
C THR A 13 -10.76 -0.85 -8.89
N ALA A 14 -10.32 0.03 -9.79
CA ALA A 14 -9.26 0.99 -9.49
C ALA A 14 -9.84 2.07 -8.57
N GLN A 15 -9.39 2.13 -7.31
CA GLN A 15 -9.77 3.22 -6.43
C GLN A 15 -9.12 4.52 -6.92
N ALA A 16 -9.88 5.61 -6.90
CA ALA A 16 -9.35 6.94 -7.18
C ALA A 16 -8.14 7.25 -6.28
N PRO A 17 -7.13 8.00 -6.77
CA PRO A 17 -5.97 8.33 -5.96
C PRO A 17 -6.41 9.04 -4.68
N ALA A 18 -6.06 8.49 -3.52
CA ALA A 18 -6.39 9.05 -2.23
C ALA A 18 -5.29 9.99 -1.76
N ALA A 19 -5.66 11.12 -1.14
CA ALA A 19 -4.72 11.98 -0.46
C ALA A 19 -4.17 11.28 0.79
N ALA A 20 -2.84 11.31 0.95
CA ALA A 20 -2.14 10.70 2.07
C ALA A 20 -0.98 11.61 2.52
N ARG A 21 -0.40 11.26 3.66
CA ARG A 21 0.91 11.72 4.10
C ARG A 21 1.89 10.58 3.94
N CYS A 22 3.07 10.89 3.42
CA CYS A 22 4.14 9.93 3.18
C CYS A 22 5.38 10.36 3.95
N VAL A 23 6.10 9.39 4.50
CA VAL A 23 7.33 9.55 5.26
C VAL A 23 8.36 8.63 4.63
N GLU A 24 9.51 9.20 4.32
CA GLU A 24 10.58 8.48 3.63
C GLU A 24 11.84 8.50 4.47
N ASP A 25 12.35 7.32 4.80
CA ASP A 25 13.56 7.15 5.60
C ASP A 25 13.53 8.05 6.86
N GLU A 26 12.38 8.04 7.53
CA GLU A 26 12.09 8.79 8.76
C GLU A 26 12.13 10.32 8.67
N LYS A 27 12.15 10.86 7.45
CA LYS A 27 12.02 12.32 7.21
C LYS A 27 10.65 12.85 7.63
N PRO A 28 10.51 14.18 7.80
CA PRO A 28 9.21 14.79 8.05
C PRO A 28 8.14 14.36 7.03
N PRO A 29 6.89 14.11 7.47
CA PRO A 29 5.83 13.72 6.57
C PRO A 29 5.59 14.79 5.49
N VAL A 30 5.34 14.36 4.26
CA VAL A 30 4.97 15.23 3.12
C VAL A 30 3.64 14.80 2.53
N ALA A 31 2.97 15.72 1.82
CA ALA A 31 1.74 15.37 1.10
C ALA A 31 2.07 14.44 -0.07
N CYS A 32 1.23 13.43 -0.28
CA CYS A 32 1.37 12.48 -1.38
C CYS A 32 0.01 11.97 -1.85
N ARG A 33 -0.01 11.33 -3.02
CA ARG A 33 -1.18 10.64 -3.54
C ARG A 33 -0.94 9.14 -3.60
N MET A 34 -1.85 8.37 -3.03
CA MET A 34 -1.80 6.91 -3.05
C MET A 34 -2.80 6.34 -4.05
N GLN A 35 -2.37 5.40 -4.88
CA GLN A 35 -3.22 4.57 -5.71
C GLN A 35 -3.08 3.12 -5.25
N VAL A 36 -4.19 2.41 -5.16
CA VAL A 36 -4.20 1.00 -4.74
C VAL A 36 -4.92 0.18 -5.80
N THR A 37 -4.25 -0.89 -6.25
CA THR A 37 -4.88 -1.92 -7.08
C THR A 37 -4.70 -3.27 -6.42
N THR A 38 -5.73 -4.12 -6.49
CA THR A 38 -5.68 -5.47 -5.90
C THR A 38 -6.01 -6.51 -6.95
N ARG A 39 -5.17 -7.54 -7.07
CA ARG A 39 -5.37 -8.68 -7.98
C ARG A 39 -4.98 -9.98 -7.29
N LYS A 40 -5.93 -10.93 -7.21
CA LYS A 40 -5.70 -12.25 -6.57
C LYS A 40 -5.06 -12.14 -5.17
N GLY A 41 -5.52 -11.19 -4.36
CA GLY A 41 -5.04 -10.94 -3.00
C GLY A 41 -3.70 -10.21 -2.90
N VAL A 42 -3.01 -9.95 -4.01
CA VAL A 42 -1.82 -9.09 -4.06
C VAL A 42 -2.26 -7.65 -4.26
N ARG A 43 -1.74 -6.74 -3.44
CA ARG A 43 -1.96 -5.30 -3.52
C ARG A 43 -0.73 -4.61 -4.11
N ASP A 44 -0.95 -3.75 -5.08
CA ASP A 44 0.05 -2.84 -5.66
C ASP A 44 -0.35 -1.42 -5.23
N LEU A 45 0.41 -0.88 -4.28
CA LEU A 45 0.27 0.46 -3.73
C LEU A 45 1.32 1.34 -4.39
N ARG A 46 0.87 2.43 -5.01
CA ARG A 46 1.75 3.42 -5.65
C ARG A 46 1.54 4.76 -4.99
N PHE A 47 2.64 5.42 -4.64
CA PHE A 47 2.65 6.71 -3.99
C PHE A 47 3.36 7.71 -4.88
N ASP A 48 2.70 8.81 -5.21
CA ASP A 48 3.32 9.98 -5.82
C ASP A 48 3.72 10.96 -4.71
N VAL A 49 5.02 11.12 -4.53
CA VAL A 49 5.64 12.00 -3.52
C VAL A 49 6.40 13.10 -4.27
N GLY A 50 5.72 14.20 -4.56
CA GLY A 50 6.31 15.33 -5.27
C GLY A 50 6.88 14.97 -6.64
N GLY A 51 6.19 14.09 -7.39
CA GLY A 51 6.62 13.61 -8.71
C GLY A 51 7.52 12.38 -8.70
N ARG A 52 7.98 11.91 -7.53
CA ARG A 52 8.64 10.60 -7.40
C ARG A 52 7.63 9.51 -7.09
N GLN A 53 7.75 8.38 -7.76
CA GLN A 53 6.94 7.20 -7.45
C GLN A 53 7.64 6.27 -6.46
N ILE A 54 6.91 5.84 -5.45
CA ILE A 54 7.27 4.75 -4.54
C ILE A 54 6.23 3.67 -4.67
N ARG A 55 6.65 2.40 -4.71
CA ARG A 55 5.75 1.29 -4.99
C ARG A 55 5.96 0.16 -4.00
N PHE A 56 4.88 -0.25 -3.35
CA PHE A 56 4.83 -1.49 -2.59
C PHE A 56 3.96 -2.52 -3.30
N VAL A 57 4.48 -3.72 -3.54
CA VAL A 57 3.70 -4.83 -4.10
C VAL A 57 3.77 -6.02 -3.14
N GLY A 58 2.64 -6.40 -2.57
CA GLY A 58 2.64 -7.45 -1.55
C GLY A 58 1.26 -7.92 -1.13
N ARG A 59 1.22 -8.74 -0.09
CA ARG A 59 -0.02 -9.21 0.53
C ARG A 59 -0.14 -8.65 1.93
N ALA A 60 -1.37 -8.38 2.34
CA ALA A 60 -1.70 -8.07 3.73
C ALA A 60 -2.14 -9.36 4.44
N GLN A 61 -1.55 -9.65 5.60
CA GLN A 61 -1.86 -10.78 6.47
C GLN A 61 -2.31 -10.25 7.85
N GLY A 62 -3.46 -9.56 7.86
CA GLY A 62 -3.91 -8.83 9.05
C GLY A 62 -3.13 -7.54 9.22
N ARG A 63 -2.44 -7.39 10.36
CA ARG A 63 -1.62 -6.19 10.67
C ARG A 63 -0.23 -6.19 10.02
N TRP A 64 0.16 -7.30 9.40
CA TRP A 64 1.46 -7.45 8.76
C TRP A 64 1.32 -7.49 7.25
N TRP A 65 2.38 -7.08 6.57
CA TRP A 65 2.48 -7.06 5.13
C TRP A 65 3.80 -7.70 4.72
N SER A 66 3.78 -8.45 3.63
CA SER A 66 4.99 -8.98 3.01
C SER A 66 4.96 -8.77 1.50
N GLY A 67 6.11 -8.41 0.94
CA GLY A 67 6.18 -8.08 -0.49
C GLY A 67 7.50 -7.43 -0.86
N THR A 68 7.43 -6.48 -1.78
CA THR A 68 8.57 -5.67 -2.19
C THR A 68 8.27 -4.18 -2.08
N LEU A 69 9.25 -3.40 -1.63
CA LEU A 69 9.28 -1.94 -1.66
C LEU A 69 10.30 -1.51 -2.72
N ASP A 70 9.84 -0.82 -3.76
CA ASP A 70 10.65 -0.42 -4.92
C ASP A 70 11.45 -1.60 -5.52
N GLY A 71 10.85 -2.79 -5.52
CA GLY A 71 11.44 -4.03 -6.04
C GLY A 71 12.34 -4.79 -5.07
N LYS A 72 12.71 -4.21 -3.92
CA LYS A 72 13.47 -4.89 -2.87
C LYS A 72 12.55 -5.66 -1.92
N PRO A 73 12.91 -6.86 -1.43
CA PRO A 73 12.14 -7.57 -0.41
C PRO A 73 11.88 -6.67 0.80
N ALA A 74 10.63 -6.64 1.27
CA ALA A 74 10.19 -5.75 2.33
C ALA A 74 9.09 -6.38 3.18
N MET A 75 9.07 -5.96 4.44
CA MET A 75 8.00 -6.23 5.40
C MET A 75 7.29 -4.93 5.70
N GLY A 76 6.02 -5.00 6.09
CA GLY A 76 5.31 -3.85 6.62
C GLY A 76 4.44 -4.21 7.80
N PHE A 77 4.10 -3.19 8.58
CA PHE A 77 3.22 -3.31 9.72
C PHE A 77 2.27 -2.12 9.79
N GLU A 78 1.02 -2.42 10.13
CA GLU A 78 -0.04 -1.44 10.32
C GLU A 78 -0.01 -0.93 11.77
N ARG A 79 0.37 0.34 11.96
CA ARG A 79 0.39 1.00 13.28
C ARG A 79 -1.02 1.20 13.81
N ASN A 80 -1.89 1.68 12.94
CA ASN A 80 -3.31 1.86 13.17
C ASN A 80 -4.04 1.83 11.81
N ARG A 81 -5.38 1.88 11.82
CA ARG A 81 -6.16 1.79 10.60
C ARG A 81 -5.81 2.93 9.64
N GLY A 82 -5.20 2.57 8.52
CA GLY A 82 -4.76 3.54 7.52
C GLY A 82 -3.45 4.27 7.86
N HIS A 83 -2.59 3.65 8.67
CA HIS A 83 -1.18 4.03 8.85
C HIS A 83 -0.32 2.76 8.77
N VAL A 84 0.46 2.64 7.70
CA VAL A 84 1.33 1.48 7.46
C VAL A 84 2.76 1.94 7.26
N VAL A 85 3.69 1.22 7.88
CA VAL A 85 5.14 1.38 7.69
C VAL A 85 5.64 0.17 6.93
N PHE A 86 6.45 0.38 5.91
CA PHE A 86 7.18 -0.64 5.15
C PHE A 86 8.68 -0.43 5.32
N SER A 87 9.43 -1.51 5.47
CA SER A 87 10.89 -1.47 5.51
C SER A 87 11.46 -2.62 4.68
N THR A 88 12.52 -2.34 3.93
CA THR A 88 13.25 -3.39 3.23
C THR A 88 13.91 -4.33 4.23
N THR A 89 14.07 -5.61 3.88
CA THR A 89 14.64 -6.61 4.80
C THR A 89 16.12 -6.37 5.10
N ASP A 90 16.81 -5.63 4.22
CA ASP A 90 18.18 -5.14 4.42
C ASP A 90 18.24 -3.86 5.29
N LEU A 91 17.09 -3.35 5.74
CA LEU A 91 16.92 -2.13 6.54
C LEU A 91 17.47 -0.85 5.89
N THR A 92 17.79 -0.88 4.60
CA THR A 92 18.34 0.28 3.88
C THR A 92 17.29 1.34 3.53
N ARG A 93 16.00 0.99 3.62
CA ARG A 93 14.90 1.87 3.20
C ARG A 93 13.67 1.63 4.05
N THR A 94 13.07 2.72 4.51
CA THR A 94 11.80 2.71 5.24
C THR A 94 10.85 3.70 4.60
N PHE A 95 9.60 3.30 4.41
CA PHE A 95 8.55 4.12 3.86
C PHE A 95 7.28 3.96 4.66
N ALA A 96 6.75 5.04 5.21
CA ALA A 96 5.45 5.02 5.86
C ALA A 96 4.44 5.88 5.11
N TRP A 97 3.18 5.50 5.18
CA TRP A 97 2.08 6.32 4.74
C TRP A 97 0.95 6.29 5.75
N PHE A 98 0.20 7.38 5.81
CA PHE A 98 -1.02 7.46 6.58
C PHE A 98 -2.04 8.40 5.95
N TYR A 99 -3.34 8.14 6.16
CA TYR A 99 -4.34 9.15 5.90
C TYR A 99 -4.17 10.31 6.89
N PRO A 100 -4.44 11.58 6.51
CA PRO A 100 -4.29 12.71 7.44
C PRO A 100 -5.03 12.53 8.78
N ALA A 101 -6.18 11.86 8.78
CA ALA A 101 -6.95 11.55 9.99
C ALA A 101 -6.33 10.44 10.87
N SER A 102 -5.35 9.69 10.36
CA SER A 102 -4.74 8.52 11.00
C SER A 102 -3.34 8.78 11.55
N GLU A 103 -2.87 10.03 11.55
CA GLU A 103 -1.51 10.40 12.00
C GLU A 103 -1.21 9.91 13.41
N HIS A 104 -2.11 10.19 14.36
CA HIS A 104 -1.99 9.79 15.76
C HIS A 104 -2.82 8.54 16.12
N GLY A 105 -3.57 7.99 15.16
CA GLY A 105 -4.53 6.92 15.39
C GLY A 105 -5.79 7.38 16.11
N THR A 106 -6.91 6.70 15.85
CA THR A 106 -8.08 6.74 16.73
C THR A 106 -7.81 5.77 17.88
N TYR A 107 -7.55 6.30 19.07
CA TYR A 107 -7.46 5.54 20.33
C TYR A 107 -8.83 5.09 20.80
#